data_AF-H2JFZ2-F1
#
_entry.id   AF-H2JFZ2-F1
#
_cell.length_a   1.000
_cell.length_b   1.000
_cell.length_c   1.000
_cell.angle_alpha   90.00
_cell.angle_beta   90.00
_cell.angle_gamma   90.00
#
_symmetry.space_group_name_H-M   'P 1'
#
loop_
_entity.id
_entity.type
_entity.pdbx_description
1 polymer ?
#
loop_
_entity_poly.entity_id
_entity_poly.type
_entity_poly.pdbx_seq_one_letter_code
_entity_poly.pdbx_strand_id
1 'polypeptide(L)'
;MKNFYLFRVRKSFIILLLISLLVSLIALYYFHSSHEEYIHSTVSLTETREQLLESFSLYMIYTYIQDSLIDYYGNPKQFWQHRIIDIRRVEINYLNYYEITVQLQTFEGAHNPPYGKDTITFRTKEYTTSLKMIKFKHEEN
;
A
#
# COMPACT_ATOMS: atom_id res chain seq x y z
N MET A 1 -52.16 37.99 -38.17
CA MET A 1 -50.72 38.14 -37.80
C MET A 1 -50.37 37.60 -36.39
N LYS A 2 -51.20 37.74 -35.34
CA LYS A 2 -50.89 37.26 -33.97
C LYS A 2 -50.61 35.74 -33.86
N ASN A 3 -51.35 34.88 -34.57
CA ASN A 3 -51.19 33.42 -34.47
C ASN A 3 -49.85 32.90 -35.02
N PHE A 4 -49.28 33.56 -36.03
CA PHE A 4 -47.98 33.19 -36.58
C PHE A 4 -46.83 33.51 -35.62
N TYR A 5 -46.93 34.64 -34.93
CA TYR A 5 -45.96 35.06 -33.91
C TYR A 5 -46.00 34.12 -32.69
N LEU A 6 -47.18 33.80 -32.17
CA LEU A 6 -47.38 32.84 -31.07
C LEU A 6 -46.85 31.43 -31.41
N PHE A 7 -47.04 30.98 -32.65
CA PHE A 7 -46.51 29.70 -33.13
C PHE A 7 -44.97 29.69 -33.19
N ARG A 8 -44.36 30.78 -33.68
CA ARG A 8 -42.90 30.94 -33.75
C ARG A 8 -42.26 31.02 -32.36
N VAL A 9 -42.90 31.72 -31.42
CA VAL A 9 -42.44 31.82 -30.02
C VAL A 9 -42.52 30.46 -29.32
N ARG A 10 -43.62 29.70 -29.50
CA ARG A 10 -43.77 28.34 -28.95
C ARG A 10 -42.73 27.36 -29.47
N LYS A 11 -42.41 27.39 -30.78
CA LYS A 11 -41.34 26.57 -31.35
C LYS A 11 -39.96 26.93 -30.80
N SER A 12 -39.68 28.22 -30.66
CA SER A 12 -38.41 28.70 -30.11
C SER A 12 -38.23 28.30 -28.64
N PHE A 13 -39.31 28.34 -27.86
CA PHE A 13 -39.31 27.87 -26.47
C PHE A 13 -39.06 26.36 -26.34
N ILE A 14 -39.69 25.55 -27.20
CA ILE A 14 -39.46 24.09 -27.24
C ILE A 14 -38.01 23.78 -27.61
N ILE A 15 -37.44 24.50 -28.58
CA ILE A 15 -36.03 24.33 -28.98
C ILE A 15 -35.08 24.65 -27.81
N LEU A 16 -35.32 25.74 -27.07
CA LEU A 16 -34.51 26.09 -25.90
C LEU A 16 -34.60 25.05 -24.78
N LEU A 17 -35.79 24.49 -24.54
CA LEU A 17 -35.97 23.40 -23.58
C LEU A 17 -35.18 22.14 -23.97
N LEU A 18 -35.21 21.77 -25.25
CA LEU A 18 -34.45 20.62 -25.75
C LEU A 18 -32.94 20.84 -25.65
N ILE A 19 -32.46 22.05 -25.93
CA ILE A 19 -31.03 22.40 -25.76
C ILE A 19 -30.64 22.31 -24.28
N SER A 20 -31.46 22.84 -23.38
CA SER A 20 -31.18 22.77 -21.94
C SER A 20 -31.14 21.34 -21.43
N LEU A 21 -32.03 20.46 -21.91
CA LEU A 21 -32.05 19.04 -21.57
C LEU A 21 -30.80 18.33 -22.10
N LEU A 22 -30.40 18.63 -23.34
CA LEU A 22 -29.19 18.05 -23.93
C LEU A 22 -27.94 18.45 -23.14
N VAL A 23 -27.81 19.72 -22.74
CA VAL A 23 -26.69 20.20 -21.93
C VAL A 23 -26.66 19.52 -20.56
N SER A 24 -27.81 19.30 -19.92
CA SER A 24 -27.84 18.61 -18.62
C SER A 24 -27.45 17.13 -18.74
N LEU A 25 -27.91 16.44 -19.78
CA LEU A 25 -27.53 15.05 -20.04
C LEU A 25 -26.02 14.90 -20.32
N ILE A 26 -25.43 15.85 -21.07
CA ILE A 26 -23.98 15.90 -21.30
C ILE A 26 -23.23 16.13 -19.98
N ALA A 27 -23.69 17.06 -19.13
CA ALA A 27 -23.07 17.31 -17.83
C ALA A 27 -23.15 16.09 -16.90
N LEU A 28 -24.29 15.38 -16.89
CA LEU A 28 -24.48 14.12 -16.15
C LEU A 28 -23.55 13.02 -16.66
N TYR A 29 -23.36 12.90 -17.97
CA TYR A 29 -22.40 11.95 -18.56
C TYR A 29 -20.97 12.23 -18.10
N TYR A 30 -20.51 13.49 -18.19
CA TYR A 30 -19.16 13.86 -17.72
C TYR A 30 -19.01 13.70 -16.19
N PHE A 31 -20.06 13.98 -15.41
CA PHE A 31 -20.04 13.79 -13.95
C PHE A 31 -19.97 12.30 -13.56
N HIS A 32 -20.67 11.43 -14.29
CA HIS A 32 -20.59 9.99 -14.08
C HIS A 32 -19.25 9.41 -14.53
N SER A 33 -18.76 9.82 -15.71
CA SER A 33 -17.44 9.41 -16.22
C SER A 33 -16.30 9.84 -15.29
N SER A 34 -16.38 11.02 -14.68
CA SER A 34 -15.38 11.48 -13.70
C SER A 34 -15.45 10.74 -12.36
N HIS A 35 -16.59 10.14 -12.00
CA HIS A 35 -16.68 9.23 -10.86
C HIS A 35 -16.07 7.85 -11.17
N GLU A 36 -16.19 7.36 -12.40
CA GLU A 36 -15.58 6.08 -12.80
C GLU A 36 -14.04 6.17 -12.89
N GLU A 37 -13.49 7.36 -13.15
CA GLU A 37 -12.03 7.59 -13.20
C GLU A 37 -11.37 7.70 -11.81
N TYR A 38 -12.12 7.57 -10.71
CA TYR A 38 -11.59 7.63 -9.33
C TYR A 38 -11.54 6.29 -8.60
N ILE A 39 -11.99 5.19 -9.21
CA ILE A 39 -11.80 3.83 -8.71
C ILE A 39 -11.16 2.96 -9.80
N HIS A 40 -9.99 3.36 -10.26
CA HIS A 40 -9.05 2.42 -10.84
C HIS A 40 -7.64 2.97 -10.70
N SER A 41 -7.11 2.99 -9.46
CA SER A 41 -5.69 2.70 -9.30
C SER A 41 -5.48 1.34 -9.96
N THR A 42 -4.88 1.33 -11.14
CA THR A 42 -4.35 0.13 -11.79
C THR A 42 -3.20 -0.39 -10.93
N VAL A 43 -3.56 -0.96 -9.77
CA VAL A 43 -2.74 -1.95 -9.09
C VAL A 43 -2.46 -2.97 -10.18
N SER A 44 -1.17 -3.14 -10.47
CA SER A 44 -0.67 -4.15 -11.37
C SER A 44 -1.30 -5.49 -10.97
N LEU A 45 -2.31 -5.93 -11.71
CA LEU A 45 -2.86 -7.27 -11.61
C LEU A 45 -1.81 -8.17 -12.26
N THR A 46 -0.87 -8.73 -11.50
CA THR A 46 -1.15 -9.93 -10.73
C THR A 46 -0.04 -10.14 -9.68
N GLU A 47 -0.09 -9.43 -8.55
CA GLU A 47 0.65 -9.91 -7.38
C GLU A 47 0.10 -11.27 -6.98
N THR A 48 0.98 -12.26 -6.89
CA THR A 48 0.65 -13.59 -6.40
C THR A 48 0.22 -13.51 -4.94
N ARG A 49 -0.54 -14.51 -4.47
CA ARG A 49 -0.92 -14.61 -3.07
C ARG A 49 0.30 -14.59 -2.16
N GLU A 50 1.38 -15.24 -2.59
CA GLU A 50 2.65 -15.33 -1.88
C GLU A 50 3.29 -13.94 -1.71
N GLN A 51 3.33 -13.14 -2.77
CA GLN A 51 3.84 -11.76 -2.72
C GLN A 51 3.01 -10.88 -1.79
N LEU A 52 1.67 -10.99 -1.85
CA LEU A 52 0.78 -10.25 -0.95
C LEU A 52 1.00 -10.65 0.52
N LEU A 53 1.17 -11.95 0.80
CA LEU A 53 1.42 -12.45 2.15
C LEU A 53 2.79 -12.02 2.67
N GLU A 54 3.82 -11.99 1.82
CA GLU A 54 5.14 -11.47 2.19
C GLU A 54 5.07 -9.98 2.51
N SER A 55 4.50 -9.16 1.63
CA SER A 55 4.33 -7.71 1.83
C SER A 55 3.51 -7.40 3.10
N PHE A 56 2.41 -8.13 3.31
CA PHE A 56 1.60 -8.00 4.52
C PHE A 56 2.39 -8.39 5.78
N SER A 57 3.15 -9.48 5.73
CA SER A 57 3.97 -9.94 6.86
C SER A 57 5.07 -8.94 7.20
N LEU A 58 5.76 -8.38 6.20
CA LEU A 58 6.77 -7.33 6.37
C LEU A 58 6.16 -6.06 6.99
N TYR A 59 4.97 -5.67 6.55
CA TYR A 59 4.22 -4.55 7.13
C TYR A 59 3.89 -4.79 8.62
N MET A 60 3.40 -5.99 8.96
CA MET A 60 3.05 -6.36 10.34
C MET A 60 4.25 -6.37 11.30
N ILE A 61 5.47 -6.61 10.79
CA ILE A 61 6.69 -6.65 11.60
C ILE A 61 7.54 -5.38 11.49
N TYR A 62 7.08 -4.36 10.77
CA TYR A 62 7.85 -3.16 10.46
C TYR A 62 8.40 -2.45 11.70
N THR A 63 7.58 -2.30 12.75
CA THR A 63 8.03 -1.67 14.01
C THR A 63 9.07 -2.50 14.75
N TYR A 64 8.94 -3.84 14.73
CA TYR A 64 9.94 -4.72 15.33
C TYR A 64 11.30 -4.65 14.60
N ILE A 65 11.30 -4.42 13.29
CA ILE A 65 12.52 -4.13 12.53
C ILE A 65 13.13 -2.81 13.00
N GLN A 66 12.34 -1.73 13.08
CA GLN A 66 12.83 -0.44 13.54
C GLN A 66 13.44 -0.51 14.95
N ASP A 67 12.73 -1.15 15.88
CA ASP A 67 13.21 -1.33 17.25
C ASP A 67 14.53 -2.12 17.27
N SER A 68 14.64 -3.19 16.48
CA SER A 68 15.87 -3.99 16.39
C SER A 68 17.05 -3.21 15.80
N LEU A 69 16.79 -2.32 14.85
CA LEU A 69 17.81 -1.44 14.29
C LEU A 69 18.27 -0.40 15.31
N ILE A 70 17.35 0.18 16.09
CA ILE A 70 17.69 1.10 17.18
C ILE A 70 18.49 0.38 18.25
N ASP A 71 18.08 -0.82 18.63
CA ASP A 71 18.79 -1.65 19.62
C ASP A 71 20.22 -1.97 19.17
N TYR A 72 20.44 -2.24 17.89
CA TYR A 72 21.76 -2.57 17.35
C TYR A 72 22.66 -1.35 17.13
N TYR A 73 22.15 -0.31 16.47
CA TYR A 73 22.95 0.86 16.08
C TYR A 73 22.97 1.98 17.13
N GLY A 74 22.06 1.97 18.10
CA GLY A 74 21.88 3.03 19.11
C GLY A 74 21.11 4.26 18.61
N ASN A 75 20.74 4.30 17.34
CA ASN A 75 19.95 5.37 16.74
C ASN A 75 19.04 4.84 15.62
N PRO A 76 17.94 5.54 15.27
CA PRO A 76 17.09 5.15 14.15
C PRO A 76 17.88 5.11 12.83
N LYS A 77 17.68 4.04 12.05
CA LYS A 77 18.20 3.89 10.69
C LYS A 77 17.04 3.77 9.72
N GLN A 78 17.21 4.31 8.52
CA GLN A 78 16.30 4.05 7.42
C GLN A 78 16.69 2.72 6.76
N PHE A 79 15.73 2.03 6.16
CA PHE A 79 15.98 0.78 5.47
C PHE A 79 15.11 0.58 4.24
N TRP A 80 15.61 -0.24 3.31
CA TRP A 80 14.98 -0.55 2.03
C TRP A 80 15.32 -1.98 1.59
N GLN A 81 14.71 -2.42 0.48
CA GLN A 81 14.91 -3.76 -0.11
C GLN A 81 14.74 -4.92 0.90
N HIS A 82 13.83 -4.71 1.86
CA HIS A 82 13.54 -5.69 2.90
C HIS A 82 12.73 -6.84 2.31
N ARG A 83 13.11 -8.07 2.66
CA ARG A 83 12.46 -9.30 2.20
C ARG A 83 12.51 -10.38 3.27
N ILE A 84 11.56 -11.31 3.21
CA ILE A 84 11.57 -12.50 4.05
C ILE A 84 12.44 -13.56 3.39
N ILE A 85 13.44 -14.06 4.12
CA ILE A 85 14.34 -15.11 3.60
C ILE A 85 14.07 -16.49 4.22
N ASP A 86 13.37 -16.55 5.35
CA ASP A 86 12.94 -17.80 5.99
C ASP A 86 11.73 -17.57 6.90
N ILE A 87 10.80 -18.52 6.89
CA ILE A 87 9.73 -18.65 7.89
C ILE A 87 9.68 -20.11 8.30
N ARG A 88 9.84 -20.36 9.60
CA ARG A 88 9.80 -21.72 10.14
C ARG A 88 9.07 -21.78 11.46
N ARG A 89 8.49 -22.94 11.73
CA ARG A 89 7.97 -23.29 13.04
C ARG A 89 9.07 -24.00 13.83
N VAL A 90 9.23 -23.64 15.09
CA VAL A 90 10.19 -24.23 16.01
C VAL A 90 9.45 -24.68 17.26
N GLU A 91 9.67 -25.93 17.66
CA GLU A 91 9.12 -26.47 18.90
C GLU A 91 10.15 -26.36 20.03
N ILE A 92 9.76 -25.74 21.14
CA ILE A 92 10.62 -25.60 22.34
C ILE A 92 9.75 -25.91 23.54
N ASN A 93 10.16 -26.87 24.37
CA ASN A 93 9.41 -27.30 25.56
C ASN A 93 7.93 -27.61 25.26
N TYR A 94 7.68 -28.34 24.16
CA TYR A 94 6.32 -28.71 23.70
C TYR A 94 5.43 -27.53 23.26
N LEU A 95 5.98 -26.33 23.14
CA LEU A 95 5.29 -25.15 22.63
C LEU A 95 5.77 -24.82 21.21
N ASN A 96 4.80 -24.46 20.35
CA ASN A 96 5.07 -24.03 18.99
C ASN A 96 5.39 -22.53 18.96
N TYR A 97 6.55 -22.20 18.42
CA TYR A 97 6.96 -20.85 18.10
C TYR A 97 7.10 -20.69 16.59
N TYR A 98 6.98 -19.46 16.12
CA TYR A 98 7.25 -19.12 14.73
C TYR A 98 8.46 -18.20 14.68
N GLU A 99 9.40 -18.54 13.81
CA GLU A 99 10.55 -17.71 13.50
C GLU A 99 10.42 -17.16 12.09
N ILE A 100 10.69 -15.87 11.97
CA ILE A 100 10.76 -15.16 10.69
C ILE A 100 12.12 -14.50 10.59
N THR A 101 12.83 -14.78 9.50
CA THR A 101 14.10 -14.13 9.20
C THR A 101 13.92 -13.16 8.05
N VAL A 102 14.24 -11.90 8.30
CA VAL A 102 14.21 -10.82 7.32
C VAL A 102 15.61 -10.37 6.97
N GLN A 103 15.78 -9.92 5.74
CA GLN A 103 17.00 -9.30 5.26
C GLN A 103 16.68 -7.94 4.67
N LEU A 104 17.50 -6.94 4.97
CA LEU A 104 17.30 -5.55 4.58
C LEU A 104 18.64 -4.83 4.43
N GLN A 105 18.61 -3.66 3.81
CA GLN A 105 19.76 -2.76 3.73
C GLN A 105 19.45 -1.48 4.49
N THR A 106 20.42 -0.96 5.25
CA THR A 106 20.26 0.26 6.04
C THR A 106 21.02 1.44 5.44
N PHE A 107 20.52 2.65 5.71
CA PHE A 107 21.11 3.90 5.25
C PHE A 107 20.77 5.07 6.20
N GLU A 108 21.58 6.14 6.13
CA GLU A 108 21.39 7.35 6.95
C GLU A 108 20.98 8.59 6.13
N GLY A 109 20.92 8.49 4.79
CA GLY A 109 20.46 9.56 3.91
C GLY A 109 20.69 9.25 2.43
N ALA A 110 20.14 10.10 1.54
CA ALA A 110 20.15 9.91 0.08
C ALA A 110 21.57 9.85 -0.54
N HIS A 111 22.58 10.36 0.17
CA HIS A 111 23.99 10.32 -0.23
C HIS A 111 24.84 9.31 0.58
N ASN A 112 24.22 8.59 1.53
CA ASN A 112 24.83 7.51 2.33
C ASN A 112 24.16 6.12 2.12
N PRO A 113 24.03 5.60 0.88
CA PRO A 113 23.56 4.23 0.68
C PRO A 113 24.73 3.22 0.52
N PRO A 114 24.63 1.98 1.06
CA PRO A 114 24.19 1.57 2.40
C PRO A 114 25.38 1.32 3.35
N TYR A 115 25.12 1.32 4.66
CA TYR A 115 26.04 0.76 5.65
C TYR A 115 25.67 -0.71 5.88
N GLY A 116 25.99 -1.58 4.93
CA GLY A 116 25.87 -3.03 5.07
C GLY A 116 24.46 -3.62 4.94
N LYS A 117 24.44 -4.95 5.04
CA LYS A 117 23.30 -5.84 4.86
C LYS A 117 22.95 -6.46 6.20
N ASP A 118 21.75 -6.18 6.68
CA ASP A 118 21.28 -6.66 7.97
C ASP A 118 20.35 -7.86 7.78
N THR A 119 20.56 -8.89 8.60
CA THR A 119 19.71 -10.08 8.69
C THR A 119 19.23 -10.26 10.12
N ILE A 120 17.91 -10.19 10.32
CA ILE A 120 17.28 -10.20 11.64
C ILE A 120 16.35 -11.42 11.72
N THR A 121 16.48 -12.23 12.77
CA THR A 121 15.54 -13.31 13.06
C THR A 121 14.71 -12.94 14.27
N PHE A 122 13.39 -12.96 14.10
CA PHE A 122 12.41 -12.80 15.15
C PHE A 122 11.79 -14.14 15.54
N ARG A 123 11.34 -14.25 16.79
CA ARG A 123 10.54 -15.37 17.29
C ARG A 123 9.30 -14.84 18.00
N THR A 124 8.16 -15.53 17.88
CA THR A 124 7.01 -15.26 18.76
C THR A 124 7.39 -15.41 20.23
N LYS A 125 6.78 -14.59 21.10
CA LYS A 125 6.86 -14.76 22.56
C LYS A 125 5.83 -15.79 23.00
N GLU A 126 6.09 -16.41 24.15
CA GLU A 126 5.19 -17.44 24.71
C GLU A 126 3.78 -16.88 24.88
N TYR A 127 2.77 -17.63 24.42
CA TYR A 127 1.34 -17.28 24.50
C TYR A 127 0.94 -15.91 23.92
N THR A 128 1.76 -15.28 23.05
CA THR A 128 1.41 -13.99 22.43
C THR A 128 1.78 -13.97 20.95
N THR A 129 1.19 -13.02 20.22
CA THR A 129 1.57 -12.72 18.83
C THR A 129 2.75 -11.76 18.73
N SER A 130 3.24 -11.25 19.86
CA SER A 130 4.38 -10.33 19.88
C SER A 130 5.67 -11.05 19.52
N LEU A 131 6.56 -10.33 18.83
CA LEU A 131 7.85 -10.84 18.44
C LEU A 131 8.95 -10.40 19.41
N LYS A 132 10.00 -11.21 19.48
CA LYS A 132 11.31 -10.85 20.05
C LYS A 132 12.38 -11.10 19.01
N MET A 133 13.33 -10.18 18.89
CA MET A 133 14.56 -10.45 18.14
C MET A 133 15.35 -11.52 18.88
N ILE A 134 15.74 -12.58 18.17
CA ILE A 134 16.59 -13.65 18.71
C ILE A 134 17.98 -13.69 18.05
N LYS A 135 18.14 -13.01 16.91
CA LYS A 135 19.41 -12.92 16.19
C LYS A 135 19.44 -11.65 15.34
N PHE A 136 20.58 -10.97 15.35
CA PHE A 136 20.89 -9.88 14.45
C PHE A 136 22.27 -10.16 13.84
N LYS A 137 22.41 -10.04 12.52
CA LYS A 137 23.68 -10.15 11.82
C LYS A 137 23.83 -8.97 10.87
N HIS A 138 24.90 -8.23 11.05
CA HIS A 138 25.36 -7.20 10.13
C HIS A 138 26.46 -7.76 9.23
N GLU A 139 26.41 -7.43 7.94
CA GLU A 139 27.47 -7.71 6.97
C GLU A 139 27.84 -6.40 6.28
N GLU A 140 29.10 -5.97 6.43
CA GLU A 140 29.63 -4.85 5.65
C GLU A 140 29.63 -5.22 4.15
N ASN A 141 29.39 -4.23 3.28
CA ASN A 141 29.45 -4.40 1.83
C ASN A 141 30.88 -4.21 1.31
#